data_AF-A0A537BNK5-F1
#
_entry.id   AF-A0A537BNK5-F1
#
_cell.length_a   1.000
_cell.length_b   1.000
_cell.length_c   1.000
_cell.angle_alpha   90.00
_cell.angle_beta   90.00
_cell.angle_gamma   90.00
#
_symmetry.space_group_name_H-M   'P 1'
#
loop_
_entity.id
_entity.type
_entity.pdbx_description
1 polymer ?
#
loop_
_entity_poly.entity_id
_entity_poly.type
_entity_poly.pdbx_seq_one_letter_code
_entity_poly.pdbx_strand_id
1 'polypeptide(L)'
;MVRSRDGDRLIVEQSGEARFLIFFFPIEVQLEVTERPPQWISSRAMAGNVRRMSGRYEIQPDTEHGTVLLRYVGEIEPDFNLPPLIGVAALRSTAAEQFTAMVAEIERRAGEAAK
;
A
#
# COMPACT_ATOMS: atom_id res chain seq x y z
N MET A 1 -3.99 -11.32 4.89
CA MET A 1 -4.02 -12.07 6.15
C MET A 1 -2.61 -12.15 6.74
N VAL A 2 -2.44 -11.88 8.03
CA VAL A 2 -1.15 -12.08 8.72
C VAL A 2 -0.92 -13.58 8.94
N ARG A 3 0.24 -14.09 8.55
CA ARG A 3 0.65 -15.51 8.70
C ARG A 3 1.52 -15.72 9.92
N SER A 4 2.44 -14.80 10.18
CA SER A 4 3.29 -14.80 11.37
C SER A 4 3.66 -13.37 11.76
N ARG A 5 4.00 -13.20 13.04
CA ARG A 5 4.53 -11.96 13.60
C ARG A 5 5.68 -12.31 14.54
N ASP A 6 6.79 -11.60 14.39
CA ASP A 6 7.95 -11.65 15.26
C ASP A 6 8.43 -10.22 15.52
N GLY A 7 8.11 -9.69 16.70
CA GLY A 7 8.41 -8.31 17.07
C GLY A 7 7.85 -7.29 16.06
N ASP A 8 8.77 -6.54 15.45
CA ASP A 8 8.49 -5.51 14.44
C ASP A 8 8.35 -6.07 13.01
N ARG A 9 8.51 -7.38 12.81
CA ARG A 9 8.41 -8.05 11.51
C ARG A 9 7.15 -8.91 11.42
N LEU A 10 6.54 -8.92 10.25
CA LEU A 10 5.36 -9.73 9.95
C LEU A 10 5.51 -10.38 8.58
N ILE A 11 4.95 -11.57 8.45
CA ILE A 11 4.66 -12.16 7.15
C ILE A 11 3.17 -12.03 6.88
N VAL A 12 2.83 -11.40 5.76
CA VAL A 12 1.44 -11.12 5.37
C VAL A 12 1.20 -11.74 4.00
N GLU A 13 0.16 -12.55 3.87
CA GLU A 13 -0.35 -12.96 2.56
C GLU A 13 -1.43 -12.01 2.09
N GLN A 14 -1.32 -11.54 0.87
CA GLN A 14 -2.27 -10.64 0.26
C GLN A 14 -2.71 -11.21 -1.09
N SER A 15 -4.02 -11.40 -1.20
CA SER A 15 -4.70 -11.71 -2.44
C SER A 15 -5.62 -10.55 -2.76
N GLY A 16 -5.55 -10.05 -3.98
CA GLY A 16 -6.34 -8.91 -4.41
C GLY A 16 -6.34 -8.78 -5.93
N GLU A 17 -6.95 -7.71 -6.40
CA GLU A 17 -7.07 -7.43 -7.82
C GLU A 17 -6.64 -5.98 -8.06
N ALA A 18 -5.58 -5.79 -8.84
CA ALA A 18 -5.19 -4.47 -9.31
C ALA A 18 -6.11 -4.07 -10.47
N ARG A 19 -6.75 -2.90 -10.32
CA ARG A 19 -7.70 -2.36 -11.30
C ARG A 19 -7.09 -1.16 -12.00
N PHE A 20 -6.96 -1.25 -13.32
CA PHE A 20 -6.45 -0.16 -14.16
C PHE A 20 -7.39 0.03 -15.35
N LEU A 21 -8.10 1.16 -15.39
CA LEU A 21 -9.13 1.41 -16.41
C LEU A 21 -10.18 0.28 -16.44
N ILE A 22 -10.25 -0.48 -17.53
CA ILE A 22 -11.14 -1.65 -17.70
C ILE A 22 -10.42 -2.99 -17.48
N PHE A 23 -9.13 -2.97 -17.14
CA PHE A 23 -8.32 -4.16 -16.95
C PHE A 23 -8.21 -4.53 -15.48
N PHE A 24 -8.15 -5.83 -15.25
CA PHE A 24 -8.08 -6.45 -13.93
C PHE A 24 -6.92 -7.43 -13.91
N PHE A 25 -6.06 -7.35 -12.89
CA PHE A 25 -4.94 -8.26 -12.72
C PHE A 25 -4.95 -8.83 -11.31
N PRO A 26 -4.95 -10.15 -11.14
CA PRO A 26 -4.82 -10.75 -9.82
C PRO A 26 -3.43 -10.41 -9.26
N ILE A 27 -3.38 -10.09 -7.97
CA ILE A 27 -2.17 -9.91 -7.19
C ILE A 27 -2.23 -10.91 -6.05
N GLU A 28 -1.32 -11.86 -6.06
CA GLU A 28 -1.17 -12.90 -5.05
C GLU A 28 0.26 -12.86 -4.55
N VAL A 29 0.47 -12.32 -3.35
CA VAL A 29 1.80 -11.99 -2.85
C VAL A 29 1.94 -12.33 -1.37
N GLN A 30 3.12 -12.82 -1.00
CA GLN A 30 3.55 -12.91 0.38
C GLN A 30 4.52 -11.75 0.65
N LEU A 31 4.21 -10.94 1.65
CA LEU A 31 4.93 -9.73 2.02
C LEU A 31 5.66 -9.95 3.35
N GLU A 32 6.93 -9.58 3.39
CA GLU A 32 7.56 -9.19 4.65
C GLU A 32 7.20 -7.74 4.95
N VAL A 33 6.67 -7.49 6.13
CA VAL A 33 6.32 -6.15 6.62
C VAL A 33 7.16 -5.84 7.85
N THR A 34 7.74 -4.64 7.90
CA THR A 34 8.44 -4.12 9.08
C THR A 34 7.74 -2.87 9.57
N GLU A 35 7.41 -2.82 10.85
CA GLU A 35 6.69 -1.73 11.51
C GLU A 35 7.61 -0.97 12.47
N ARG A 36 7.70 0.35 12.34
CA ARG A 36 8.30 1.23 13.36
C ARG A 36 7.28 2.30 13.76
N PRO A 37 6.42 2.01 14.76
CA PRO A 37 5.41 2.96 15.19
C PRO A 37 6.01 4.13 15.98
N PRO A 38 5.54 5.37 15.78
CA PRO A 38 4.57 5.80 14.76
C PRO A 38 5.23 6.22 13.43
N GLN A 39 6.54 6.06 13.26
CA GLN A 39 7.31 6.72 12.19
C GLN A 39 7.03 6.15 10.79
N TRP A 40 6.98 4.82 10.63
CA TRP A 40 6.85 4.22 9.31
C TRP A 40 6.45 2.74 9.33
N ILE A 41 5.97 2.27 8.18
CA ILE A 41 5.77 0.85 7.87
C ILE A 41 6.34 0.60 6.48
N SER A 42 7.08 -0.50 6.30
CA SER A 42 7.59 -0.92 5.00
C SER A 42 7.19 -2.35 4.66
N SER A 43 6.91 -2.62 3.40
CA SER A 43 6.61 -3.96 2.90
C SER A 43 7.50 -4.31 1.70
N ARG A 44 7.81 -5.60 1.54
CA ARG A 44 8.51 -6.15 0.38
C ARG A 44 7.97 -7.54 0.06
N ALA A 45 7.67 -7.80 -1.21
CA ALA A 45 7.29 -9.13 -1.66
C ALA A 45 8.46 -10.12 -1.49
N MET A 46 8.15 -11.28 -0.90
CA MET A 46 9.02 -12.44 -0.77
C MET A 46 8.69 -13.53 -1.78
N ALA A 47 7.42 -13.62 -2.17
CA ALA A 47 6.90 -14.60 -3.12
C ALA A 47 5.59 -14.08 -3.74
N GLY A 48 5.15 -14.72 -4.83
CA GLY A 48 3.89 -14.39 -5.49
C GLY A 48 4.05 -14.19 -6.99
N ASN A 49 3.04 -13.57 -7.59
CA ASN A 49 2.98 -13.27 -9.03
C ASN A 49 3.49 -11.85 -9.37
N VAL A 50 4.59 -11.44 -8.73
CA VAL A 50 5.29 -10.18 -8.99
C VAL A 50 6.78 -10.44 -8.98
N ARG A 51 7.52 -9.80 -9.89
CA ARG A 51 9.00 -9.85 -9.88
C ARG A 51 9.57 -8.98 -8.78
N ARG A 52 8.95 -7.82 -8.56
CA ARG A 52 9.31 -6.90 -7.48
C ARG A 52 8.06 -6.21 -6.98
N MET A 53 7.93 -6.12 -5.67
CA MET A 53 6.96 -5.22 -5.07
C MET A 53 7.50 -4.72 -3.73
N SER A 54 7.47 -3.41 -3.53
CA SER A 54 7.79 -2.81 -2.24
C SER A 54 6.93 -1.58 -2.00
N GLY A 55 6.70 -1.27 -0.74
CA GLY A 55 5.94 -0.10 -0.31
C GLY A 55 6.49 0.43 1.00
N ARG A 56 6.41 1.74 1.20
CA ARG A 56 6.78 2.40 2.45
C ARG A 56 5.84 3.55 2.72
N TYR A 57 5.23 3.51 3.90
CA TYR A 57 4.49 4.60 4.48
C TYR A 57 5.37 5.30 5.51
N GLU A 58 5.45 6.61 5.45
CA GLU A 58 6.12 7.45 6.45
C GLU A 58 5.14 8.47 6.99
N ILE A 59 5.22 8.68 8.30
CA ILE A 59 4.37 9.59 9.05
C ILE A 59 5.25 10.72 9.55
N GLN A 60 4.89 11.95 9.18
CA GLN A 60 5.58 13.15 9.63
C GLN A 60 4.57 14.11 10.26
N PRO A 61 4.87 14.73 11.41
CA PRO A 61 4.03 15.78 11.95
C PRO A 61 4.07 17.00 11.02
N ASP A 62 2.90 17.55 10.71
CA ASP A 62 2.76 18.87 10.10
C ASP A 62 2.37 19.85 11.20
N THR A 63 3.39 20.47 11.80
CA THR A 63 3.22 21.38 12.93
C THR A 63 2.56 22.70 12.54
N GLU A 64 2.63 23.11 11.27
CA GLU A 64 2.03 24.37 10.80
C GLU A 64 0.51 24.26 10.74
N HIS A 65 0.01 23.13 10.25
CA HIS A 65 -1.43 22.90 10.09
C HIS A 65 -2.04 22.07 11.22
N GLY A 66 -1.22 21.60 12.18
CA GLY A 66 -1.67 20.70 13.24
C GLY A 66 -2.15 19.35 12.70
N THR A 67 -1.61 18.91 11.56
CA THR A 67 -2.03 17.68 10.87
C THR A 67 -0.87 16.67 10.82
N VAL A 68 -1.10 15.55 10.13
CA VAL A 68 -0.10 14.53 9.87
C VAL A 68 0.09 14.40 8.37
N LEU A 69 1.33 14.53 7.90
CA LEU A 69 1.70 14.20 6.54
C LEU A 69 1.99 12.71 6.44
N LEU A 70 1.13 12.00 5.70
CA LEU A 70 1.37 10.61 5.31
C LEU A 70 2.00 10.58 3.91
N ARG A 71 3.21 10.01 3.81
CA ARG A 71 3.91 9.82 2.54
C ARG A 71 3.93 8.35 2.17
N TYR A 72 3.55 8.05 0.93
CA TYR A 72 3.70 6.71 0.35
C TYR A 72 4.71 6.72 -0.79
N VAL A 73 5.62 5.75 -0.79
CA VAL A 73 6.51 5.43 -1.91
C VAL A 73 6.46 3.92 -2.13
N GLY A 74 6.37 3.49 -3.38
CA GLY A 74 6.36 2.07 -3.71
C GLY A 74 6.84 1.79 -5.11
N GLU A 75 7.22 0.54 -5.32
CA GLU A 75 7.66 -0.01 -6.60
C GLU A 75 6.87 -1.29 -6.88
N ILE A 76 6.48 -1.48 -8.14
CA ILE A 76 5.87 -2.72 -8.60
C ILE A 76 6.41 -3.08 -9.98
N GLU A 77 6.89 -4.31 -10.11
CA GLU A 77 7.25 -4.95 -11.35
C GLU A 77 6.43 -6.25 -11.45
N PRO A 78 5.33 -6.22 -12.22
CA PRO A 78 4.54 -7.42 -12.48
C PRO A 78 5.36 -8.52 -13.16
N ASP A 79 5.03 -9.78 -12.92
CA ASP A 79 5.59 -10.89 -13.71
C ASP A 79 4.85 -11.13 -15.05
N PHE A 80 3.71 -10.46 -15.22
CA PHE A 80 2.89 -10.46 -16.42
C PHE A 80 3.09 -9.19 -17.27
N ASN A 81 2.80 -9.31 -18.57
CA ASN A 81 2.86 -8.16 -19.48
C ASN A 81 1.60 -7.29 -19.30
N LEU A 82 1.82 -6.00 -19.04
CA LEU A 82 0.74 -5.03 -19.11
C LEU A 82 0.39 -4.74 -20.58
N PRO A 83 -0.90 -4.66 -20.94
CA PRO A 83 -1.33 -4.16 -22.24
C PRO A 83 -0.68 -2.79 -22.52
N PRO A 84 -0.25 -2.49 -23.77
CA PRO A 84 0.39 -1.22 -24.12
C PRO A 84 -0.45 0.03 -23.80
N LEU A 85 -1.77 -0.13 -23.67
CA LEU A 85 -2.70 0.93 -23.29
C LEU A 85 -2.60 1.33 -21.82
N ILE A 86 -2.02 0.48 -20.96
CA ILE A 86 -1.80 0.80 -19.55
C ILE A 86 -0.51 1.61 -19.42
N GLY A 87 -0.68 2.93 -19.47
CA GLY A 87 0.41 3.87 -19.22
C GLY A 87 0.68 4.10 -17.73
N VAL A 88 1.85 4.67 -17.42
CA VAL A 88 2.25 5.10 -16.07
C VAL A 88 1.22 6.03 -15.41
N ALA A 89 0.50 6.84 -16.21
CA ALA A 89 -0.56 7.71 -15.70
C ALA A 89 -1.74 6.93 -15.09
N ALA A 90 -2.16 5.83 -15.73
CA ALA A 90 -3.24 4.99 -15.22
C ALA A 90 -2.84 4.31 -13.90
N LEU A 91 -1.62 3.77 -13.84
CA LEU A 91 -1.04 3.21 -12.62
C LEU A 91 -1.02 4.25 -11.47
N ARG A 92 -0.59 5.48 -11.78
CA ARG A 92 -0.54 6.59 -10.82
C ARG A 92 -1.93 6.97 -10.32
N SER A 93 -2.94 7.04 -11.20
CA SER A 93 -4.32 7.36 -10.81
C SER A 93 -4.86 6.33 -9.83
N THR A 94 -4.76 5.03 -10.17
CA THR A 94 -5.19 3.95 -9.28
C THR A 94 -4.47 4.04 -7.92
N ALA A 95 -3.16 4.25 -7.91
CA ALA A 95 -2.41 4.36 -6.65
C ALA A 95 -2.87 5.56 -5.81
N ALA A 96 -3.14 6.70 -6.44
CA ALA A 96 -3.65 7.90 -5.76
C ALA A 96 -5.04 7.66 -5.18
N GLU A 97 -5.95 7.03 -5.94
CA GLU A 97 -7.30 6.69 -5.49
C GLU A 97 -7.28 5.77 -4.26
N GLN A 98 -6.45 4.71 -4.29
CA GLN A 98 -6.29 3.81 -3.15
C GLN A 98 -5.74 4.54 -1.92
N PHE A 99 -4.78 5.44 -2.12
CA PHE A 99 -4.20 6.24 -1.04
C PHE A 99 -5.24 7.19 -0.43
N THR A 100 -6.02 7.90 -1.27
CA THR A 100 -7.10 8.77 -0.82
C THR A 100 -8.18 7.99 -0.06
N ALA A 101 -8.58 6.82 -0.56
CA ALA A 101 -9.55 5.96 0.12
C ALA A 101 -9.06 5.52 1.51
N MET A 102 -7.78 5.18 1.64
CA MET A 102 -7.17 4.85 2.93
C MET A 102 -7.21 6.03 3.91
N VAL A 103 -6.87 7.25 3.46
CA VAL A 103 -6.94 8.46 4.30
C VAL A 103 -8.37 8.72 4.75
N ALA A 104 -9.34 8.65 3.84
CA ALA A 104 -10.76 8.84 4.17
C ALA A 104 -11.25 7.83 5.22
N GLU A 105 -10.81 6.57 5.13
CA GLU A 105 -11.13 5.55 6.12
C GLU A 105 -10.49 5.82 7.49
N ILE A 106 -9.25 6.34 7.53
CA ILE A 106 -8.60 6.76 8.78
C ILE A 106 -9.41 7.88 9.45
N GLU A 107 -9.79 8.91 8.70
CA GLU A 107 -10.58 10.03 9.20
C GLU A 107 -11.97 9.59 9.69
N ARG A 108 -12.63 8.69 8.94
CA ARG A 108 -13.92 8.10 9.33
C ARG A 108 -13.82 7.41 10.69
N ARG A 109 -12.80 6.55 10.89
CA ARG A 109 -12.58 5.84 12.16
C ARG A 109 -12.23 6.78 13.31
N ALA A 110 -11.44 7.82 13.04
CA ALA A 110 -11.12 8.84 14.05
C ALA A 110 -12.38 9.59 14.52
N GLY A 111 -13.28 9.94 13.59
CA GLY A 111 -14.56 10.56 13.91
C GLY A 111 -15.52 9.65 14.66
N GLU A 112 -15.45 8.34 14.45
CA GLU A 112 -16.22 7.35 15.23
C GLU A 112 -15.67 7.15 16.64
N ALA A 113 -14.35 7.13 16.80
CA ALA A 113 -13.71 6.97 18.11
C ALA A 113 -13.83 8.21 19.01
N ALA A 114 -14.11 9.39 18.42
CA ALA A 114 -14.31 10.65 19.15
C ALA A 114 -15.76 10.86 19.64
N LYS A 115 -16.70 9.97 19.30
CA LYS A 115 -18.09 9.97 19.78
C LYS A 115 -18.26 9.07 20.98
#